data_AF-A0A832IU01-F1
#
_entry.id   AF-A0A832IU01-F1
#
_cell.length_a   1.000
_cell.length_b   1.000
_cell.length_c   1.000
_cell.angle_alpha   90.00
_cell.angle_beta   90.00
_cell.angle_gamma   90.00
#
_symmetry.space_group_name_H-M   'P 1'
#
loop_
_entity.id
_entity.type
_entity.pdbx_description
1 polymer ?
#
loop_
_entity_poly.entity_id
_entity_poly.type
_entity_poly.pdbx_seq_one_letter_code
_entity_poly.pdbx_strand_id
1 'polypeptide(L)'
;DVVFRIATLGRVSPNLIADIEHVVDSVADEVINEGGTVTEGARVVAGILNKVGVVQAKALMSAIEERDPQTAAEVKRLMFMFEDILYIDDRSVQRILREVDKKDLTYALKIADEKLKQKIFSNMSERASEMIKEELQFMGPVRLRDVEAAQARIIEVIRQLEENQEIVVGGRGRAEDVFV
;
A
#
# COMPACT_ATOMS: atom_id res chain seq x y z
N ASP A 1 25.45 11.03 -28.14
CA ASP A 1 26.49 11.71 -27.35
C ASP A 1 27.63 10.77 -26.93
N VAL A 2 27.34 9.69 -26.17
CA VAL A 2 28.35 8.70 -25.71
C VAL A 2 29.22 8.13 -26.85
N VAL A 3 28.61 7.71 -27.96
CA VAL A 3 29.34 7.14 -29.12
C VAL A 3 30.31 8.14 -29.76
N PHE A 4 29.97 9.43 -29.78
CA PHE A 4 30.84 10.49 -30.31
C PHE A 4 32.04 10.74 -29.39
N ARG A 5 31.83 10.70 -28.06
CA ARG A 5 32.90 10.84 -27.06
C ARG A 5 33.86 9.65 -27.04
N ILE A 6 33.38 8.44 -27.33
CA ILE A 6 34.22 7.24 -27.54
C ILE A 6 35.06 7.39 -28.81
N ALA A 7 34.47 7.93 -29.89
CA ALA A 7 35.20 8.15 -31.14
C ALA A 7 36.27 9.26 -31.06
N THR A 8 36.11 10.24 -30.17
CA THR A 8 37.08 11.32 -29.92
C THR A 8 37.95 11.07 -28.68
N LEU A 9 37.94 9.86 -28.13
CA LEU A 9 38.64 9.55 -26.88
C LEU A 9 40.17 9.62 -27.11
N GLY A 10 40.83 10.51 -26.37
CA GLY A 10 42.30 10.65 -26.39
C GLY A 10 43.01 9.53 -25.65
N ARG A 11 44.32 9.68 -25.42
CA ARG A 11 45.08 8.72 -24.59
C ARG A 11 44.62 8.83 -23.13
N VAL A 12 44.08 7.73 -22.60
CA VAL A 12 43.71 7.58 -21.20
C VAL A 12 44.80 6.79 -20.49
N SER A 13 45.19 7.22 -19.29
CA SER A 13 46.19 6.51 -18.47
C SER A 13 45.62 5.17 -18.00
N PRO A 14 46.36 4.04 -18.10
CA PRO A 14 45.90 2.73 -17.64
C PRO A 14 45.48 2.72 -16.17
N ASN A 15 46.15 3.51 -15.32
CA ASN A 15 45.82 3.62 -13.91
C ASN A 15 44.44 4.29 -13.71
N LEU A 16 44.08 5.25 -14.56
CA LEU A 16 42.78 5.92 -14.48
C LEU A 16 41.64 4.97 -14.89
N ILE A 17 41.90 4.02 -15.79
CA ILE A 17 40.92 2.98 -16.16
C ILE A 17 40.73 2.02 -14.99
N ALA A 18 41.81 1.59 -14.35
CA ALA A 18 41.75 0.71 -13.17
C ALA A 18 41.05 1.38 -11.98
N ASP A 19 41.27 2.69 -11.76
CA ASP A 19 40.57 3.45 -10.72
C ASP A 19 39.06 3.57 -11.03
N ILE A 20 38.70 3.76 -12.30
CA ILE A 20 37.29 3.77 -12.73
C ILE A 20 36.67 2.38 -12.59
N GLU A 21 37.39 1.30 -12.96
CA GLU A 21 36.93 -0.08 -12.74
C GLU A 21 36.67 -0.34 -11.26
N HIS A 22 37.59 0.05 -10.36
CA HIS A 22 37.38 -0.13 -8.93
C HIS A 22 36.19 0.67 -8.39
N VAL A 23 35.97 1.90 -8.88
CA VAL A 23 34.80 2.69 -8.48
C VAL A 23 33.52 2.08 -9.04
N VAL A 24 33.52 1.63 -10.29
CA VAL A 24 32.38 0.94 -10.89
C VAL A 24 32.07 -0.36 -10.17
N ASP A 25 33.07 -1.17 -9.83
CA ASP A 25 32.91 -2.40 -9.06
C ASP A 25 32.44 -2.11 -7.63
N SER A 26 32.91 -1.04 -6.99
CA SER A 26 32.43 -0.65 -5.66
C SER A 26 30.98 -0.15 -5.66
N VAL A 27 30.57 0.59 -6.70
CA VAL A 27 29.18 1.04 -6.87
C VAL A 27 28.29 -0.13 -7.29
N ALA A 28 28.80 -1.05 -8.11
CA ALA A 28 28.13 -2.30 -8.43
C ALA A 28 27.97 -3.14 -7.17
N ASP A 29 29.02 -3.29 -6.34
CA ASP A 29 28.98 -4.00 -5.07
C ASP A 29 28.09 -3.31 -4.04
N GLU A 30 27.94 -1.99 -4.05
CA GLU A 30 27.00 -1.27 -3.17
C GLU A 30 25.56 -1.49 -3.63
N VAL A 31 25.31 -1.51 -4.94
CA VAL A 31 24.01 -1.86 -5.56
C VAL A 31 23.70 -3.37 -5.46
N ILE A 32 24.72 -4.23 -5.40
CA ILE A 32 24.61 -5.70 -5.30
C ILE A 32 24.56 -6.16 -3.83
N ASN A 33 25.24 -5.48 -2.91
CA ASN A 33 25.19 -5.74 -1.46
C ASN A 33 24.01 -5.06 -0.76
N GLU A 34 23.41 -4.00 -1.34
CA GLU A 34 21.97 -3.75 -1.18
C GLU A 34 21.20 -4.75 -2.05
N GLY A 35 21.36 -6.04 -1.75
CA GLY A 35 20.67 -7.17 -2.34
C GLY A 35 19.18 -7.15 -2.00
N GLY A 36 18.50 -6.06 -2.36
CA GLY A 36 17.08 -5.95 -2.33
C GLY A 36 16.54 -6.99 -3.29
N THR A 37 16.10 -8.11 -2.73
CA THR A 37 15.18 -9.00 -3.43
C THR A 37 14.07 -8.13 -4.04
N VAL A 38 13.50 -8.53 -5.19
CA VAL A 38 12.31 -7.83 -5.77
C VAL A 38 11.25 -7.58 -4.69
N THR A 39 11.18 -8.48 -3.71
CA THR A 39 10.36 -8.44 -2.51
C THR A 39 10.66 -7.29 -1.54
N GLU A 40 11.92 -6.86 -1.39
CA GLU A 40 12.33 -5.75 -0.53
C GLU A 40 12.08 -4.39 -1.19
N GLY A 41 12.40 -4.26 -2.48
CA GLY A 41 12.02 -3.09 -3.28
C GLY A 41 10.50 -2.90 -3.35
N ALA A 42 9.76 -3.99 -3.56
CA ALA A 42 8.30 -3.97 -3.54
C ALA A 42 7.74 -3.55 -2.17
N ARG A 43 8.39 -3.91 -1.06
CA ARG A 43 7.99 -3.51 0.30
C ARG A 43 8.19 -2.02 0.54
N VAL A 44 9.32 -1.46 0.09
CA VAL A 44 9.58 -0.02 0.18
C VAL A 44 8.56 0.76 -0.64
N VAL A 45 8.31 0.33 -1.88
CA VAL A 45 7.32 0.97 -2.77
C VAL A 45 5.91 0.85 -2.19
N ALA A 46 5.50 -0.31 -1.69
CA ALA A 46 4.22 -0.49 -1.02
C ALA A 46 4.08 0.43 0.19
N GLY A 47 5.14 0.55 1.02
CA GLY A 47 5.17 1.46 2.17
C GLY A 47 5.06 2.94 1.79
N ILE A 48 5.67 3.36 0.68
CA ILE A 48 5.52 4.71 0.13
C ILE A 48 4.10 4.91 -0.39
N LEU A 49 3.60 4.01 -1.23
CA LEU A 49 2.27 4.08 -1.82
C LEU A 49 1.16 4.11 -0.77
N ASN A 50 1.36 3.38 0.32
CA ASN A 50 0.51 3.35 1.49
C ASN A 50 0.41 4.68 2.26
N LYS A 51 1.33 5.62 2.02
CA LYS A 51 1.33 6.99 2.58
C LYS A 51 0.94 8.05 1.55
N VAL A 52 0.83 7.66 0.28
CA VAL A 52 0.40 8.51 -0.82
C VAL A 52 -1.12 8.40 -0.98
N GLY A 53 -1.78 9.46 -1.47
CA GLY A 53 -3.23 9.47 -1.69
C GLY A 53 -3.69 8.36 -2.66
N VAL A 54 -4.89 7.83 -2.45
CA VAL A 54 -5.43 6.66 -3.16
C VAL A 54 -5.40 6.83 -4.69
N VAL A 55 -5.76 8.01 -5.22
CA VAL A 55 -5.67 8.30 -6.66
C VAL A 55 -4.23 8.18 -7.19
N GLN A 56 -3.26 8.79 -6.52
CA GLN A 56 -1.87 8.77 -6.97
C GLN A 56 -1.27 7.37 -6.81
N ALA A 57 -1.65 6.65 -5.75
CA ALA A 57 -1.23 5.27 -5.55
C ALA A 57 -1.76 4.36 -6.66
N LYS A 58 -3.04 4.49 -7.05
CA LYS A 58 -3.62 3.75 -8.19
C LYS A 58 -2.91 4.10 -9.51
N ALA A 59 -2.69 5.38 -9.79
CA ALA A 59 -2.01 5.81 -11.01
C ALA A 59 -0.57 5.27 -11.11
N LEU A 60 0.19 5.32 -10.00
CA LEU A 60 1.55 4.78 -9.96
C LEU A 60 1.54 3.25 -10.08
N MET A 61 0.59 2.58 -9.43
CA MET A 61 0.41 1.14 -9.55
C MET A 61 0.07 0.69 -10.98
N SER A 62 -0.80 1.43 -11.69
CA SER A 62 -1.07 1.14 -13.11
C SER A 62 0.17 1.31 -13.98
N ALA A 63 0.99 2.33 -13.71
CA ALA A 63 2.26 2.53 -14.41
C ALA A 63 3.28 1.42 -14.12
N ILE A 64 3.33 0.91 -12.88
CA ILE A 64 4.17 -0.24 -12.52
C ILE A 64 3.64 -1.51 -13.21
N GLU A 65 2.32 -1.72 -13.23
CA GLU A 65 1.66 -2.90 -13.85
C GLU A 65 1.83 -2.95 -15.36
N GLU A 66 1.79 -1.81 -16.05
CA GLU A 66 2.04 -1.73 -17.49
C GLU A 66 3.49 -2.09 -17.85
N ARG A 67 4.44 -1.77 -16.98
CA ARG A 67 5.87 -2.01 -17.20
C ARG A 67 6.33 -3.39 -16.74
N ASP A 68 5.86 -3.83 -15.58
CA ASP A 68 6.16 -5.12 -14.98
C ASP A 68 4.99 -5.61 -14.11
N PRO A 69 4.12 -6.48 -14.67
CA PRO A 69 3.02 -7.09 -13.94
C PRO A 69 3.44 -7.90 -12.71
N GLN A 70 4.64 -8.50 -12.72
CA GLN A 70 5.10 -9.33 -11.60
C GLN A 70 5.48 -8.46 -10.39
N THR A 71 6.22 -7.37 -10.61
CA THR A 71 6.53 -6.41 -9.55
C THR A 71 5.27 -5.70 -9.05
N ALA A 72 4.34 -5.35 -9.95
CA ALA A 72 3.06 -4.77 -9.53
C ALA A 72 2.26 -5.74 -8.64
N ALA A 73 2.26 -7.03 -8.94
CA ALA A 73 1.61 -8.04 -8.12
C ALA A 73 2.25 -8.13 -6.72
N GLU A 74 3.58 -8.10 -6.62
CA GLU A 74 4.28 -8.08 -5.31
C GLU A 74 4.01 -6.80 -4.52
N VAL A 75 4.02 -5.62 -5.17
CA VAL A 75 3.70 -4.36 -4.50
C VAL A 75 2.24 -4.37 -4.01
N LYS A 76 1.29 -4.79 -4.85
CA LYS A 76 -0.13 -4.94 -4.46
C LYS A 76 -0.28 -5.90 -3.27
N ARG A 77 0.45 -7.02 -3.26
CA ARG A 77 0.45 -8.00 -2.15
C ARG A 77 0.93 -7.40 -0.83
N LEU A 78 1.80 -6.39 -0.90
CA LEU A 78 2.36 -5.70 0.26
C LEU A 78 1.57 -4.44 0.64
N MET A 79 0.61 -4.01 -0.19
CA MET A 79 -0.32 -2.93 0.12
C MET A 79 -1.53 -3.47 0.88
N PHE A 80 -2.03 -2.68 1.82
CA PHE A 80 -3.32 -2.93 2.45
C PHE A 80 -4.28 -1.83 2.01
N MET A 81 -5.25 -2.19 1.19
CA MET A 81 -6.30 -1.32 0.66
C MET A 81 -7.54 -1.37 1.56
N PHE A 82 -8.42 -0.38 1.41
CA PHE A 82 -9.66 -0.32 2.20
C PHE A 82 -10.58 -1.52 1.92
N GLU A 83 -10.55 -2.01 0.68
CA GLU A 83 -11.28 -3.18 0.23
C GLU A 83 -10.81 -4.48 0.87
N ASP A 84 -9.55 -4.53 1.33
CA ASP A 84 -8.97 -5.73 1.96
C ASP A 84 -9.57 -6.03 3.34
N ILE A 85 -10.35 -5.10 3.91
CA ILE A 85 -11.15 -5.35 5.12
C ILE A 85 -12.11 -6.54 4.94
N LEU A 86 -12.51 -6.86 3.70
CA LEU A 86 -13.30 -8.06 3.40
C LEU A 86 -12.63 -9.37 3.84
N TYR A 87 -11.30 -9.41 3.86
CA TYR A 87 -10.51 -10.59 4.20
C TYR A 87 -10.13 -10.65 5.69
N ILE A 88 -10.51 -9.65 6.47
CA ILE A 88 -10.30 -9.61 7.92
C ILE A 88 -11.40 -10.41 8.63
N ASP A 89 -11.02 -11.16 9.66
CA ASP A 89 -11.97 -11.90 10.50
C ASP A 89 -12.92 -10.95 11.26
N ASP A 90 -14.11 -11.44 11.60
CA ASP A 90 -15.15 -10.60 12.21
C ASP A 90 -14.73 -9.98 13.55
N ARG A 91 -13.92 -10.69 14.35
CA ARG A 91 -13.45 -10.19 15.65
C ARG A 91 -12.49 -9.01 15.46
N SER A 92 -11.57 -9.12 14.50
CA SER A 92 -10.66 -8.04 14.12
C SER A 92 -11.43 -6.85 13.55
N VAL A 93 -12.43 -7.07 12.68
CA VAL A 93 -13.31 -5.98 12.17
C VAL A 93 -14.01 -5.27 13.31
N GLN A 94 -14.59 -6.00 14.27
CA GLN A 94 -15.23 -5.40 15.44
C GLN A 94 -14.25 -4.58 16.31
N ARG A 95 -12.99 -5.01 16.44
CA ARG A 95 -11.95 -4.26 17.15
C ARG A 95 -11.61 -2.96 16.45
N ILE A 96 -11.45 -3.00 15.12
CA ILE A 96 -11.22 -1.82 14.27
C ILE A 96 -12.35 -0.82 14.43
N LEU A 97 -13.61 -1.28 14.32
CA LEU A 97 -14.80 -0.43 14.40
C LEU A 97 -14.97 0.31 15.74
N ARG A 98 -14.25 -0.10 16.80
CA ARG A 98 -14.24 0.61 18.09
C ARG A 98 -13.30 1.81 18.13
N GLU A 99 -12.25 1.82 17.31
CA GLU A 99 -11.27 2.92 17.24
C GLU A 99 -11.57 3.91 16.10
N VAL A 100 -12.32 3.48 15.10
CA VAL A 100 -12.65 4.32 13.94
C VAL A 100 -13.71 5.38 14.30
N ASP A 101 -13.45 6.63 13.93
CA ASP A 101 -14.44 7.70 14.04
C ASP A 101 -15.64 7.44 13.11
N LYS A 102 -16.85 7.68 13.64
CA LYS A 102 -18.08 7.38 12.91
C LYS A 102 -18.24 8.20 11.64
N LYS A 103 -17.82 9.48 11.64
CA LYS A 103 -17.87 10.31 10.43
C LYS A 103 -16.93 9.77 9.37
N ASP A 104 -15.73 9.36 9.77
CA ASP A 104 -14.77 8.75 8.85
C ASP A 104 -15.33 7.46 8.25
N LEU A 105 -15.96 6.62 9.07
CA LEU A 105 -16.62 5.41 8.58
C LEU A 105 -17.75 5.74 7.60
N THR A 106 -18.63 6.70 7.91
CA THR A 106 -19.73 7.10 7.03
C THR A 106 -19.20 7.63 5.69
N TYR A 107 -18.17 8.48 5.70
CA TYR A 107 -17.54 8.99 4.48
C TYR A 107 -16.89 7.87 3.66
N ALA A 108 -16.11 7.00 4.30
CA ALA A 108 -15.41 5.90 3.64
C ALA A 108 -16.37 4.88 2.98
N LEU A 109 -17.53 4.64 3.60
CA LEU A 109 -18.56 3.74 3.08
C LEU A 109 -19.34 4.32 1.89
N LYS A 110 -19.25 5.62 1.60
CA LYS A 110 -20.05 6.25 0.53
C LYS A 110 -19.80 5.62 -0.85
N ILE A 111 -18.56 5.28 -1.16
CA ILE A 111 -18.15 4.67 -2.44
C ILE A 111 -17.75 3.20 -2.31
N ALA A 112 -17.91 2.61 -1.12
CA ALA A 112 -17.58 1.22 -0.87
C ALA A 112 -18.54 0.28 -1.61
N ASP A 113 -18.03 -0.87 -2.05
CA ASP A 113 -18.84 -1.92 -2.63
C ASP A 113 -19.84 -2.49 -1.61
N GLU A 114 -20.99 -2.95 -2.09
CA GLU A 114 -22.06 -3.49 -1.23
C GLU A 114 -21.60 -4.67 -0.36
N LYS A 115 -20.68 -5.50 -0.87
CA LYS A 115 -20.08 -6.58 -0.08
C LYS A 115 -19.33 -6.05 1.15
N LEU A 116 -18.51 -5.01 0.96
CA LEU A 116 -17.74 -4.41 2.04
C LEU A 116 -18.67 -3.72 3.04
N LYS A 117 -19.67 -2.97 2.56
CA LYS A 117 -20.70 -2.38 3.42
C LYS A 117 -21.40 -3.45 4.27
N GLN A 118 -21.80 -4.57 3.68
CA GLN A 118 -22.45 -5.66 4.42
C GLN A 118 -21.54 -6.24 5.49
N LYS A 119 -20.27 -6.53 5.17
CA LYS A 119 -19.27 -7.02 6.14
C LYS A 119 -19.07 -6.05 7.31
N ILE A 120 -19.04 -4.74 7.05
CA ILE A 120 -18.94 -3.72 8.09
C ILE A 120 -20.22 -3.70 8.93
N PHE A 121 -21.39 -3.61 8.30
CA PHE A 121 -22.68 -3.52 9.00
C PHE A 121 -23.01 -4.77 9.83
N SER A 122 -22.62 -5.97 9.39
CA SER A 122 -22.81 -7.20 10.16
C SER A 122 -21.95 -7.27 11.42
N ASN A 123 -20.87 -6.48 11.47
CA ASN A 123 -19.95 -6.38 12.61
C ASN A 123 -20.25 -5.17 13.52
N MET A 124 -21.37 -4.49 13.29
CA MET A 124 -21.85 -3.39 14.13
C MET A 124 -23.07 -3.83 14.94
N SER A 125 -23.32 -3.14 16.07
CA SER A 125 -24.65 -3.22 16.71
C SER A 125 -25.72 -2.68 15.76
N GLU A 126 -26.93 -3.25 15.81
CA GLU A 126 -28.10 -2.84 14.99
C GLU A 126 -28.30 -1.31 14.99
N ARG A 127 -28.37 -0.70 16.18
CA ARG A 127 -28.50 0.76 16.35
C ARG A 127 -27.42 1.57 15.63
N ALA A 128 -26.17 1.13 15.69
CA ALA A 128 -25.05 1.84 15.06
C ALA A 128 -25.08 1.67 13.53
N SER A 129 -25.46 0.48 13.05
CA SER A 129 -25.65 0.18 11.64
C SER A 129 -26.77 1.04 11.04
N GLU A 130 -27.92 1.12 11.72
CA GLU A 130 -29.05 1.96 11.31
C GLU A 130 -28.66 3.44 11.22
N MET A 131 -27.98 3.96 12.25
CA MET A 131 -27.56 5.35 12.29
C MET A 131 -26.63 5.72 11.13
N ILE A 132 -25.65 4.85 10.79
CA ILE A 132 -24.77 5.10 9.63
C ILE A 132 -25.53 4.96 8.31
N LYS A 133 -26.46 4.01 8.20
CA LYS A 133 -27.29 3.85 6.98
C LYS A 133 -28.16 5.08 6.74
N GLU A 134 -28.80 5.61 7.78
CA GLU A 134 -29.55 6.86 7.71
C GLU A 134 -28.63 8.02 7.30
N GLU A 135 -27.48 8.17 7.95
CA GLU A 135 -26.54 9.24 7.62
C GLU A 135 -26.06 9.16 6.16
N LEU A 136 -25.81 7.96 5.63
CA LEU A 136 -25.47 7.73 4.22
C LEU A 136 -26.59 8.11 3.24
N GLN A 137 -27.87 7.91 3.63
CA GLN A 137 -29.04 8.30 2.83
C GLN A 137 -29.19 9.82 2.76
N PHE A 138 -28.98 10.52 3.87
CA PHE A 138 -29.05 11.99 3.91
C PHE A 138 -27.76 12.67 3.44
N MET A 139 -26.66 11.92 3.33
CA MET A 139 -25.39 12.41 2.83
C MET A 139 -25.52 12.75 1.35
N GLY A 140 -25.47 14.05 1.05
CA GLY A 140 -25.44 14.59 -0.31
C GLY A 140 -24.16 14.24 -1.08
N PRO A 141 -23.89 14.92 -2.21
CA PRO A 141 -22.66 14.73 -2.96
C PRO A 141 -21.45 15.13 -2.11
N VAL A 142 -20.50 14.21 -1.95
CA VAL A 142 -19.23 14.42 -1.24
C VAL A 142 -18.09 14.43 -2.24
N ARG A 143 -17.00 15.13 -1.92
CA ARG A 143 -15.82 15.15 -2.79
C ARG A 143 -15.07 13.83 -2.63
N LEU A 144 -14.62 13.25 -3.74
CA LEU A 144 -13.83 12.01 -3.74
C LEU A 144 -12.62 12.11 -2.79
N ARG A 145 -11.94 13.25 -2.76
CA ARG A 145 -10.79 13.49 -1.87
C ARG A 145 -11.14 13.32 -0.39
N ASP A 146 -12.34 13.72 0.03
CA ASP A 146 -12.76 13.63 1.43
C ASP A 146 -13.05 12.18 1.82
N VAL A 147 -13.59 11.40 0.88
CA VAL A 147 -13.81 9.95 1.03
C VAL A 147 -12.48 9.20 1.11
N GLU A 148 -11.53 9.50 0.21
CA GLU A 148 -10.19 8.90 0.23
C GLU A 148 -9.42 9.25 1.50
N ALA A 149 -9.53 10.49 1.97
CA ALA A 149 -8.93 10.89 3.24
C ALA A 149 -9.52 10.11 4.42
N ALA A 150 -10.82 9.84 4.42
CA ALA A 150 -11.46 9.01 5.44
C ALA A 150 -11.00 7.55 5.37
N GLN A 151 -10.94 6.96 4.17
CA GLN A 151 -10.39 5.61 3.97
C GLN A 151 -8.93 5.51 4.45
N ALA A 152 -8.10 6.50 4.14
CA ALA A 152 -6.71 6.54 4.59
C ALA A 152 -6.59 6.59 6.12
N ARG A 153 -7.43 7.38 6.81
CA ARG A 153 -7.47 7.41 8.28
C ARG A 153 -7.86 6.05 8.87
N ILE A 154 -8.83 5.35 8.26
CA ILE A 154 -9.22 4.01 8.71
C ILE A 154 -8.09 3.00 8.49
N ILE A 155 -7.42 3.04 7.34
CA ILE A 155 -6.26 2.17 7.07
C ILE A 155 -5.14 2.40 8.10
N GLU A 156 -4.90 3.65 8.49
CA GLU A 156 -3.91 3.98 9.52
C GLU A 156 -4.29 3.38 10.88
N VAL A 157 -5.56 3.46 11.28
CA VAL A 157 -6.06 2.79 12.49
C VAL A 157 -5.83 1.28 12.43
N ILE A 158 -6.12 0.66 11.29
CA ILE A 158 -5.90 -0.79 11.09
C ILE A 158 -4.42 -1.13 11.26
N ARG A 159 -3.51 -0.33 10.68
CA ARG A 159 -2.07 -0.56 10.82
C ARG A 159 -1.61 -0.48 12.28
N GLN A 160 -2.06 0.53 13.00
CA GLN A 160 -1.71 0.70 14.41
C GLN A 160 -2.19 -0.49 15.26
N LEU A 161 -3.43 -0.93 15.03
CA LEU A 161 -3.98 -2.11 15.72
C LEU A 161 -3.22 -3.40 15.38
N GLU A 162 -2.79 -3.56 14.14
CA GLU A 162 -2.00 -4.72 13.71
C GLU A 162 -0.58 -4.69 14.29
N GLU A 163 0.06 -3.52 14.33
CA GLU A 163 1.38 -3.31 14.96
C GLU A 163 1.33 -3.62 16.46
N ASN A 164 0.22 -3.27 17.13
CA ASN A 164 -0.04 -3.62 18.52
C ASN A 164 -0.46 -5.08 18.73
N GLN A 165 -0.53 -5.89 17.67
CA GLN A 165 -0.99 -7.28 17.69
C GLN A 165 -2.44 -7.46 18.22
N GLU A 166 -3.27 -6.41 18.14
CA GLU A 166 -4.66 -6.43 18.58
C GLU A 166 -5.60 -7.04 17.53
N ILE A 167 -5.17 -7.04 16.26
CA ILE A 167 -5.88 -7.62 15.12
C ILE A 167 -4.93 -8.41 14.24
N VAL A 168 -5.48 -9.35 13.47
CA VAL A 168 -4.75 -10.08 12.44
C VAL A 168 -5.31 -9.70 11.07
N VAL A 169 -4.45 -9.20 10.20
CA VAL A 169 -4.83 -8.80 8.84
C VAL A 169 -4.36 -9.87 7.86
N GLY A 170 -5.29 -10.72 7.43
CA GLY A 170 -5.03 -11.71 6.38
C GLY A 170 -4.80 -11.02 5.04
N GLY A 171 -3.62 -11.19 4.44
CA GLY A 171 -3.30 -10.65 3.11
C GLY A 171 -1.85 -10.21 2.92
N ARG A 172 -1.14 -9.83 4.00
CA ARG A 172 0.27 -9.40 3.91
C ARG A 172 1.25 -10.55 3.79
N GLY A 173 1.09 -11.48 2.85
CA GLY A 173 2.13 -12.46 2.53
C GLY A 173 2.76 -13.25 3.70
N ARG A 174 2.18 -13.20 4.91
CA ARG A 174 2.45 -14.11 6.00
C ARG A 174 1.69 -15.38 5.65
N ALA A 175 2.26 -16.10 4.70
CA ALA A 175 2.24 -17.54 4.85
C ALA A 175 2.74 -17.81 6.27
N GLU A 176 2.01 -18.65 7.01
CA GLU A 176 2.35 -19.08 8.37
C GLU A 176 1.93 -18.12 9.48
N ASP A 177 0.62 -17.95 9.67
CA ASP A 177 0.03 -17.88 11.00
C ASP A 177 -1.41 -18.41 10.91
N VAL A 178 -1.51 -19.71 10.60
CA VAL A 178 -2.72 -20.48 10.85
C VAL A 178 -2.74 -20.77 12.35
N PHE A 179 -3.49 -19.98 13.11
CA PHE A 179 -3.77 -20.33 14.51
C PHE A 179 -4.76 -21.51 14.53
N VAL A 180 -4.34 -22.61 15.15
CA VAL A 180 -5.19 -23.77 15.53
C VAL A 180 -5.96 -23.44 16.80
#